data_AF-A0A6G0R3M3-F1
#
_entry.id   AF-A0A6G0R3M3-F1
#
_cell.length_a   1.000
_cell.length_b   1.000
_cell.length_c   1.000
_cell.angle_alpha   90.00
_cell.angle_beta   90.00
_cell.angle_gamma   90.00
#
_symmetry.space_group_name_H-M   'P 1'
#
loop_
_entity.id
_entity.type
_entity.pdbx_description
1 polymer ?
#
loop_
_entity_poly.entity_id
_entity_poly.type
_entity_poly.pdbx_seq_one_letter_code
_entity_poly.pdbx_strand_id
1 'polypeptide(L)'
;MGDRVAAVVKAGWSRRGRKKVDRAELCKRVAQVPVADRENQRRLQYTTNTSAYLINRLYKEGYLRRALRRTRPLLSPKHMSDRLKYCVDRVQRTMNGRHFFDPMYDVVHLDEKWFYMKKWRNKHA
;
A
#
# COMPACT_ATOMS: atom_id res chain seq x y z
N MET A 1 8.26 9.19 -66.49
CA MET A 1 7.48 9.92 -65.46
C MET A 1 7.71 9.18 -64.15
N GLY A 2 8.71 9.60 -63.37
CA GLY A 2 9.08 8.93 -62.12
C GLY A 2 8.24 9.46 -60.96
N ASP A 3 7.59 8.56 -60.24
CA ASP A 3 6.73 8.90 -59.11
C ASP A 3 7.54 9.58 -58.00
N ARG A 4 7.12 10.81 -57.65
CA ARG A 4 7.67 11.55 -56.52
C ARG A 4 7.09 10.98 -55.23
N VAL A 5 7.82 10.10 -54.57
CA VAL A 5 7.48 9.67 -53.20
C VAL A 5 7.82 10.83 -52.26
N ALA A 6 6.78 11.53 -51.77
CA ALA A 6 6.95 12.55 -50.76
C ALA A 6 7.48 11.91 -49.47
N ALA A 7 8.74 12.19 -49.11
CA ALA A 7 9.26 11.80 -47.81
C ALA A 7 8.44 12.51 -46.72
N VAL A 8 7.67 11.73 -45.95
CA VAL A 8 6.96 12.23 -44.76
C VAL A 8 8.00 12.55 -43.68
N VAL A 9 8.54 13.77 -43.70
CA VAL A 9 9.39 14.28 -42.65
C VAL A 9 8.53 14.52 -41.42
N LYS A 10 8.62 13.64 -40.40
CA LYS A 10 7.91 13.86 -39.14
C LYS A 10 8.34 15.20 -38.53
N ALA A 11 7.37 16.06 -38.23
CA ALA A 11 7.59 17.38 -37.68
C ALA A 11 8.50 17.34 -36.43
N GLY A 12 9.56 18.17 -36.44
CA GLY A 12 10.56 18.26 -35.37
C GLY A 12 10.03 18.78 -34.03
N TRP A 13 8.74 19.13 -33.91
CA TRP A 13 8.14 19.52 -32.64
C TRP A 13 8.24 18.43 -31.56
N SER A 14 8.20 17.15 -31.94
CA SER A 14 8.42 16.04 -31.00
C SER A 14 9.85 16.00 -30.41
N ARG A 15 10.80 16.74 -30.99
CA ARG A 15 12.18 16.90 -30.50
C ARG A 15 12.35 18.09 -29.55
N ARG A 16 11.39 19.01 -29.52
CA ARG A 16 11.41 20.21 -28.66
C ARG A 16 10.56 19.96 -27.41
N GLY A 17 11.11 20.25 -26.24
CA GLY A 17 10.43 20.08 -24.95
C GLY A 17 10.95 18.93 -24.08
N ARG A 18 10.47 18.87 -22.83
CA ARG A 18 10.92 17.87 -21.84
C ARG A 18 10.52 16.47 -22.27
N LYS A 19 11.52 15.61 -22.50
CA LYS A 19 11.28 14.21 -22.84
C LYS A 19 10.61 13.48 -21.69
N LYS A 20 9.64 12.64 -22.04
CA LYS A 20 8.98 11.76 -21.08
C LYS A 20 10.03 10.79 -20.52
N VAL A 21 10.10 10.70 -19.19
CA VAL A 21 10.94 9.70 -18.51
C VAL A 21 10.42 8.32 -18.84
N ASP A 22 11.30 7.38 -19.16
CA ASP A 22 10.90 5.99 -19.34
C ASP A 22 10.46 5.37 -18.00
N ARG A 23 9.26 4.78 -18.00
CA ARG A 23 8.65 4.19 -16.80
C ARG A 23 9.31 2.86 -16.50
N ALA A 24 9.64 2.08 -17.51
CA ALA A 24 10.27 0.77 -17.35
C ALA A 24 11.63 0.92 -16.66
N GLU A 25 12.47 1.83 -17.17
CA GLU A 25 13.78 2.10 -16.59
C GLU A 25 13.69 2.68 -15.17
N LEU A 26 12.69 3.52 -14.90
CA LEU A 26 12.47 4.01 -13.54
C LEU A 26 12.03 2.90 -12.57
N CYS A 27 11.16 1.99 -13.02
CA CYS A 27 10.75 0.84 -12.19
C CYS A 27 11.94 -0.06 -11.85
N LYS A 28 12.85 -0.29 -12.81
CA LYS A 28 14.10 -1.01 -12.55
C LYS A 28 14.94 -0.34 -11.47
N ARG A 29 15.12 0.99 -11.53
CA ARG A 29 15.84 1.75 -10.50
C ARG A 29 15.19 1.63 -9.13
N VAL A 30 13.86 1.78 -9.05
CA VAL A 30 13.10 1.57 -7.80
C VAL A 30 13.29 0.14 -7.27
N ALA A 31 13.34 -0.86 -8.15
CA ALA A 31 13.55 -2.26 -7.81
C ALA A 31 14.98 -2.60 -7.33
N GLN A 32 15.96 -1.71 -7.50
CA GLN A 32 17.32 -1.88 -6.96
C GLN A 32 17.50 -1.25 -5.56
N VAL A 33 16.64 -0.31 -5.15
CA VAL A 33 16.72 0.34 -3.83
C VAL A 33 16.50 -0.70 -2.71
N PRO A 34 17.23 -0.70 -1.58
CA PRO A 34 16.93 -1.62 -0.48
C PRO A 34 15.48 -1.51 0.00
N VAL A 35 14.87 -2.63 0.42
CA VAL A 35 13.44 -2.66 0.82
C VAL A 35 13.13 -1.64 1.93
N ALA A 36 14.05 -1.47 2.89
CA ALA A 36 13.93 -0.51 4.00
C ALA A 36 13.79 0.96 3.52
N ASP A 37 14.34 1.29 2.36
CA ASP A 37 14.30 2.64 1.80
C ASP A 37 13.14 2.88 0.83
N ARG A 38 12.48 1.79 0.37
CA ARG A 38 11.25 1.87 -0.44
C ARG A 38 10.01 2.20 0.38
N GLU A 39 10.08 2.08 1.70
CA GLU A 39 8.93 2.26 2.61
C GLU A 39 8.48 3.71 2.68
N ASN A 40 9.45 4.63 2.69
CA ASN A 40 9.21 6.06 2.82
C ASN A 40 9.38 6.73 1.46
N GLN A 41 8.32 7.36 0.96
CA GLN A 41 8.34 8.06 -0.32
C GLN A 41 9.45 9.12 -0.40
N ARG A 42 9.83 9.78 0.71
CA ARG A 42 10.95 10.74 0.72
C ARG A 42 12.31 10.06 0.54
N ARG A 43 12.55 8.93 1.22
CA ARG A 43 13.78 8.15 1.04
C ARG A 43 13.87 7.57 -0.37
N LEU A 44 12.75 7.06 -0.89
CA LEU A 44 12.69 6.58 -2.26
C LEU A 44 13.05 7.69 -3.25
N GLN A 45 12.49 8.91 -3.09
CA GLN A 45 12.83 10.07 -3.92
C GLN A 45 14.33 10.37 -3.93
N TYR A 46 14.93 10.41 -2.73
CA TYR A 46 16.35 10.70 -2.56
C TYR A 46 17.23 9.62 -3.20
N THR A 47 16.94 8.34 -2.94
CA THR A 47 17.72 7.21 -3.44
C THR A 47 17.59 7.03 -4.96
N THR A 48 16.42 7.25 -5.55
CA THR A 48 16.22 7.12 -7.01
C THR A 48 16.43 8.43 -7.78
N ASN A 49 16.76 9.52 -7.07
CA ASN A 49 16.85 10.89 -7.60
C ASN A 49 15.63 11.25 -8.48
N THR A 50 14.43 11.09 -7.91
CA THR A 50 13.16 11.38 -8.60
C THR A 50 12.26 12.28 -7.80
N SER A 51 11.38 13.01 -8.50
CA SER A 51 10.40 13.88 -7.84
C SER A 51 9.23 13.10 -7.25
N ALA A 52 8.63 13.63 -6.18
CA ALA A 52 7.39 13.12 -5.58
C ALA A 52 6.28 12.93 -6.62
N TYR A 53 6.17 13.87 -7.57
CA TYR A 53 5.20 13.82 -8.65
C TYR A 53 5.34 12.55 -9.50
N LEU A 54 6.57 12.19 -9.88
CA LEU A 54 6.81 11.05 -10.75
C LEU A 54 6.50 9.72 -10.04
N ILE A 55 6.87 9.60 -8.76
CA ILE A 55 6.52 8.43 -7.94
C ILE A 55 4.99 8.33 -7.76
N ASN A 56 4.29 9.43 -7.48
CA ASN A 56 2.83 9.43 -7.39
C ASN A 56 2.17 9.02 -8.71
N ARG A 57 2.74 9.43 -9.85
CA ARG A 57 2.29 8.98 -11.17
C ARG A 57 2.47 7.47 -11.36
N LEU A 58 3.61 6.90 -10.94
CA LEU A 58 3.81 5.45 -11.00
C LEU A 58 2.77 4.69 -10.16
N TYR A 59 2.38 5.21 -8.99
CA TYR A 59 1.29 4.62 -8.21
C TYR A 59 -0.06 4.72 -8.93
N LYS A 60 -0.40 5.89 -9.49
CA LYS A 60 -1.66 6.09 -10.22
C LYS A 60 -1.75 5.27 -11.51
N GLU A 61 -0.64 5.15 -12.23
CA GLU A 61 -0.50 4.38 -13.47
C GLU A 61 -0.38 2.86 -13.20
N GLY A 62 -0.29 2.43 -11.93
CA GLY A 62 -0.26 1.01 -11.55
C GLY A 62 1.11 0.33 -11.62
N TYR A 63 2.18 1.05 -11.97
CA TYR A 63 3.54 0.52 -12.00
C TYR A 63 4.11 0.22 -10.61
N LEU A 64 3.67 0.96 -9.60
CA LEU A 64 4.02 0.73 -8.20
C LEU A 64 2.77 0.45 -7.38
N ARG A 65 2.89 -0.45 -6.40
CA ARG A 65 1.83 -0.75 -5.43
C ARG A 65 2.32 -0.45 -4.01
N ARG A 66 1.47 0.17 -3.20
CA ARG A 66 1.72 0.28 -1.75
C ARG A 66 1.47 -1.09 -1.12
N ALA A 67 2.53 -1.72 -0.62
CA ALA A 67 2.41 -2.94 0.15
C ALA A 67 1.87 -2.62 1.55
N LEU A 68 0.85 -3.38 1.99
CA LEU A 68 0.35 -3.30 3.35
C LEU A 68 1.26 -4.14 4.26
N ARG A 69 1.64 -3.58 5.42
CA ARG A 69 2.37 -4.33 6.47
C ARG A 69 1.45 -5.16 7.36
N ARG A 70 0.14 -5.08 7.13
CA ARG A 70 -0.85 -5.71 7.98
C ARG A 70 -0.83 -7.21 7.70
N THR A 71 -0.57 -7.99 8.74
CA THR A 71 -0.65 -9.46 8.70
C THR A 71 -2.08 -9.95 8.64
N ARG A 72 -3.02 -9.19 9.21
CA ARG A 72 -4.45 -9.51 9.15
C ARG A 72 -5.03 -9.12 7.79
N PRO A 73 -5.90 -9.96 7.20
CA PRO A 73 -6.58 -9.64 5.96
C PRO A 73 -7.40 -8.34 6.10
N LEU A 74 -7.61 -7.67 4.97
CA LEU A 74 -8.53 -6.53 4.90
C LEU A 74 -9.96 -7.02 5.16
N LEU A 75 -10.77 -6.14 5.75
CA LEU A 75 -12.18 -6.45 5.92
C LEU A 75 -12.85 -6.41 4.54
N SER A 76 -13.54 -7.50 4.19
CA SER A 76 -14.47 -7.48 3.06
C SER A 76 -15.72 -6.68 3.47
N PRO A 77 -16.52 -6.19 2.53
CA PRO A 77 -17.79 -5.53 2.85
C PRO A 77 -18.69 -6.39 3.76
N LYS A 78 -18.73 -7.71 3.53
CA LYS A 78 -19.41 -8.67 4.41
C LYS A 78 -18.83 -8.72 5.83
N HIS A 79 -17.50 -8.78 5.97
CA HIS A 79 -16.89 -8.74 7.31
C HIS A 79 -17.16 -7.42 8.04
N MET A 80 -17.30 -6.31 7.31
CA MET A 80 -17.68 -5.02 7.90
C MET A 80 -19.13 -5.05 8.40
N SER A 81 -20.08 -5.56 7.60
CA SER A 81 -21.47 -5.67 8.01
C SER A 81 -21.65 -6.60 9.20
N ASP A 82 -21.00 -7.76 9.18
CA ASP A 82 -21.11 -8.76 10.26
C ASP A 82 -20.55 -8.22 11.58
N ARG A 83 -19.43 -7.49 11.52
CA ARG A 83 -18.86 -6.80 12.69
C ARG A 83 -19.76 -5.70 13.21
N LEU A 84 -20.36 -4.90 12.32
CA LEU A 84 -21.28 -3.84 12.71
C LEU A 84 -22.51 -4.44 13.39
N LYS A 85 -23.10 -5.48 12.81
CA LYS A 85 -24.23 -6.22 13.38
C LYS A 85 -23.87 -6.73 14.78
N TYR A 86 -22.73 -7.41 14.92
CA TYR A 86 -22.25 -7.87 16.23
C TYR A 86 -22.14 -6.72 17.25
N CYS A 87 -21.57 -5.56 16.86
CA CYS A 87 -21.48 -4.42 17.76
C CYS A 87 -22.86 -3.87 18.16
N VAL A 88 -23.79 -3.77 17.22
CA VAL A 88 -25.15 -3.26 17.47
C VAL A 88 -25.93 -4.19 18.38
N ASP A 89 -25.82 -5.51 18.18
CA ASP A 89 -26.48 -6.53 19.00
C ASP A 89 -25.99 -6.48 20.47
N ARG A 90 -24.82 -5.90 20.72
CA ARG A 90 -24.23 -5.72 22.05
C ARG A 90 -24.44 -4.32 22.64
N VAL A 91 -25.29 -3.49 22.03
CA VAL A 91 -25.69 -2.19 22.58
C VAL A 91 -27.07 -2.31 23.20
N GLN A 92 -27.16 -2.06 24.50
CA GLN A 92 -28.40 -2.04 25.26
C GLN A 92 -28.93 -0.60 25.39
N ARG A 93 -30.25 -0.43 25.35
CA ARG A 93 -30.93 0.85 25.62
C ARG A 93 -31.57 0.83 27.00
N THR A 94 -31.32 1.87 27.79
CA THR A 94 -32.03 2.10 29.05
C THR A 94 -33.35 2.85 28.78
N MET A 95 -34.31 2.78 29.71
CA MET A 95 -35.57 3.54 29.64
C MET A 95 -35.36 5.05 29.41
N ASN A 96 -34.25 5.61 29.90
CA ASN A 96 -33.92 7.03 29.76
C ASN A 96 -33.30 7.38 28.38
N GLY A 97 -33.36 6.47 27.41
CA GLY A 97 -32.83 6.68 26.05
C GLY A 97 -31.31 6.62 25.93
N ARG A 98 -30.58 6.32 27.01
CA ARG A 98 -29.12 6.14 26.98
C ARG A 98 -28.76 4.77 26.42
N HIS A 99 -27.63 4.72 25.72
CA HIS A 99 -27.06 3.50 25.16
C HIS A 99 -25.83 3.08 25.97
N PHE A 100 -25.73 1.79 26.28
CA PHE A 100 -24.58 1.20 26.95
C PHE A 100 -24.15 -0.06 26.21
N PHE A 101 -22.85 -0.36 26.25
CA PHE A 101 -22.38 -1.66 25.80
C PHE A 101 -22.76 -2.73 26.84
N ASP A 102 -23.11 -3.90 26.34
CA ASP A 102 -23.31 -5.10 27.15
C ASP A 102 -22.06 -5.32 28.03
N PRO A 103 -22.22 -5.42 29.36
CA PRO A 103 -21.09 -5.65 30.27
C PRO A 103 -20.48 -7.05 30.14
N MET A 104 -21.17 -7.99 29.46
CA MET A 104 -20.66 -9.34 29.17
C MET A 104 -20.27 -10.15 30.41
N TYR A 105 -20.98 -9.95 31.54
CA TYR A 105 -20.68 -10.63 32.82
C TYR A 105 -20.81 -12.16 32.75
N ASP A 106 -21.52 -12.68 31.75
CA ASP A 106 -21.74 -14.09 31.46
C ASP A 106 -20.85 -14.63 30.33
N VAL A 107 -19.90 -13.85 29.80
CA VAL A 107 -19.05 -14.25 28.68
C VAL A 107 -17.60 -14.41 29.12
N VAL A 108 -17.02 -15.58 28.84
CA VAL A 108 -15.58 -15.85 29.02
C VAL A 108 -14.88 -15.75 27.67
N HIS A 109 -13.88 -14.86 27.57
CA HIS A 109 -13.05 -14.72 26.38
C HIS A 109 -11.83 -15.64 26.44
N LEU A 110 -11.73 -16.56 25.49
CA LEU A 110 -10.58 -17.44 25.30
C LEU A 110 -9.87 -17.08 23.99
N ASP A 111 -8.54 -16.95 24.03
CA ASP A 111 -7.71 -16.76 22.83
C ASP A 111 -6.40 -17.53 23.00
N GLU A 112 -5.97 -18.19 21.94
CA GLU A 112 -4.71 -18.92 21.93
C GLU A 112 -3.60 -18.03 21.36
N LYS A 113 -2.53 -17.90 22.13
CA LYS A 113 -1.34 -17.16 21.72
C LYS A 113 -0.12 -18.06 21.72
N TRP A 114 0.48 -18.22 20.54
CA TRP A 114 1.75 -18.91 20.39
C TRP A 114 2.88 -18.06 20.96
N PHE A 115 3.62 -18.62 21.91
CA PHE A 115 4.85 -18.02 22.45
C PHE A 115 6.06 -18.67 21.80
N TYR A 116 6.94 -17.87 21.20
CA TYR A 116 8.21 -18.36 20.69
C TYR A 116 9.24 -18.37 21.81
N MET A 117 9.77 -19.55 22.14
CA MET A 117 10.94 -19.65 23.01
C MET A 117 12.19 -19.22 22.25
N LYS A 118 12.72 -18.04 22.59
CA LYS A 118 14.03 -17.61 22.11
C LYS A 118 15.11 -18.32 22.92
N LYS A 119 15.83 -19.27 22.31
CA LYS A 119 17.04 -19.84 22.92
C LYS A 119 18.10 -18.75 23.03
N TRP A 120 18.42 -18.33 24.24
CA TRP A 120 19.60 -17.52 24.52
C TRP A 120 20.81 -18.46 24.49
N ARG A 121 21.72 -18.25 23.53
CA ARG A 121 23.01 -18.94 23.55
C ARG A 121 23.87 -18.25 24.61
N ASN A 122 24.07 -18.89 25.76
CA ASN A 122 25.09 -18.46 26.70
C ASN A 122 26.43 -18.45 25.95
N LYS A 123 27.02 -17.27 25.77
CA LYS A 123 28.33 -17.12 25.11
C LYS A 123 29.51 -17.47 26.04
N HIS A 124 29.23 -17.99 27.22
CA HIS A 124 30.22 -18.37 28.22
C HIS A 124 29.81 -19.70 28.86
N ALA A 125 30.33 -20.79 28.29
CA ALA A 125 30.51 -22.09 28.93
C ALA A 125 31.73 -22.72 28.26
#